data_AF-D6PDJ6-F1
#
_entry.id   AF-D6PDJ6-F1
#
_cell.length_a   1.000
_cell.length_b   1.000
_cell.length_c   1.000
_cell.angle_alpha   90.00
_cell.angle_beta   90.00
_cell.angle_gamma   90.00
#
_symmetry.space_group_name_H-M   'P 1'
#
loop_
_entity.id
_entity.type
_entity.pdbx_description
1 polymer ?
#
loop_
_entity_poly.entity_id
_entity_poly.type
_entity_poly.pdbx_seq_one_letter_code
_entity_poly.pdbx_strand_id
1 'polypeptide(L)'
;MSSQGYYKKLKELKYAEESVLVKDMIQSNDWINAETIKSKSHKIVENCRRDRNKTRLDSFFLEYGLSNQEGIALMCLAESLLRIPDNQTCDDIIEEKIGGKKWLEHFNSSPSLFVNATTFGLFVAEQVVELDQSITSNPLSWIQGVTSRIGDPILREAIKKGMEILSEEFVSGVDIEKALDAFGSKTPCSFDMLGEAARTQSDVDFFYDAYENAIRKVGEKNALLSNSFHEISIKLSAIHPRYDAMKEKRVMSELLERTYQLCVQSAAQDIALTIDAEEQDRLEISLKIIEELSKRKEIKDWGGLGLAIQAYGNVLQ
;
A
#
# COMPACT_ATOMS: atom_id res chain seq x y z
N MET A 1 33.25 6.65 11.96
CA MET A 1 33.32 5.17 11.95
C MET A 1 33.59 4.73 10.51
N SER A 2 34.39 3.70 10.27
CA SER A 2 34.42 3.08 8.93
C SER A 2 33.06 2.47 8.61
N SER A 3 32.68 2.39 7.34
CA SER A 3 31.42 1.74 6.91
C SER A 3 31.31 0.32 7.50
N GLN A 4 32.44 -0.40 7.59
CA GLN A 4 32.51 -1.73 8.22
C GLN A 4 32.21 -1.74 9.72
N GLY A 5 32.59 -0.69 10.47
CA GLY A 5 32.24 -0.56 11.89
C GLY A 5 30.76 -0.23 12.11
N TYR A 6 30.13 0.48 11.17
CA TYR A 6 28.71 0.79 11.21
C TYR A 6 27.85 -0.47 11.00
N TYR A 7 28.13 -1.25 9.96
CA TYR A 7 27.40 -2.51 9.70
C TYR A 7 27.58 -3.55 10.79
N LYS A 8 28.74 -3.55 11.47
CA LYS A 8 28.93 -4.40 12.66
C LYS A 8 27.97 -4.01 13.78
N LYS A 9 27.87 -2.72 14.10
CA LYS A 9 26.96 -2.21 15.14
C LYS A 9 25.49 -2.48 14.79
N LEU A 10 25.10 -2.30 13.53
CA LEU A 10 23.75 -2.67 13.06
C LEU A 10 23.45 -4.14 13.37
N LYS A 11 24.38 -5.07 13.07
CA LYS A 11 24.18 -6.50 13.37
C LYS A 11 24.04 -6.79 14.85
N GLU A 12 24.81 -6.11 15.69
CA GLU A 12 24.71 -6.25 17.15
C GLU A 12 23.34 -5.80 17.66
N LEU A 13 22.83 -4.65 17.19
CA LEU A 13 21.51 -4.13 17.58
C LEU A 13 20.35 -4.99 17.07
N LYS A 14 20.48 -5.56 15.87
CA LYS A 14 19.45 -6.43 15.27
C LYS A 14 19.07 -7.61 16.16
N TYR A 15 20.01 -8.13 16.95
CA TYR A 15 19.79 -9.26 17.85
C TYR A 15 19.91 -8.88 19.33
N ALA A 16 19.87 -7.57 19.64
CA ALA A 16 19.88 -7.12 21.02
C ALA A 16 18.59 -7.51 21.76
N GLU A 17 18.73 -7.75 23.06
CA GLU A 17 17.61 -8.03 23.94
C GLU A 17 16.67 -6.81 24.02
N GLU A 18 15.41 -7.01 23.63
CA GLU A 18 14.39 -5.95 23.65
C GLU A 18 14.23 -5.33 25.04
N SER A 19 14.32 -6.14 26.10
CA SER A 19 14.20 -5.68 27.49
C SER A 19 15.24 -4.61 27.86
N VAL A 20 16.45 -4.73 27.31
CA VAL A 20 17.54 -3.77 27.52
C VAL A 20 17.28 -2.50 26.73
N LEU A 21 16.93 -2.65 25.43
CA LEU A 21 16.65 -1.51 24.55
C LEU A 21 15.50 -0.66 25.08
N VAL A 22 14.38 -1.27 25.45
CA VAL A 22 13.20 -0.57 25.97
C VAL A 22 13.52 0.17 27.27
N LYS A 23 14.30 -0.45 28.17
CA LYS A 23 14.70 0.19 29.42
C LYS A 23 15.56 1.43 29.14
N ASP A 24 16.53 1.32 28.24
CA ASP A 24 17.39 2.44 27.85
C ASP A 24 16.58 3.55 27.15
N MET A 25 15.61 3.19 26.31
CA MET A 25 14.69 4.14 25.69
C MET A 25 13.83 4.89 26.71
N ILE A 26 13.24 4.20 27.68
CA ILE A 26 12.44 4.86 28.72
C ILE A 26 13.31 5.82 29.53
N GLN A 27 14.53 5.41 29.89
CA GLN A 27 15.45 6.24 30.67
C GLN A 27 15.99 7.46 29.91
N SER A 28 16.11 7.37 28.59
CA SER A 28 16.61 8.46 27.75
C SER A 28 15.53 9.43 27.27
N ASN A 29 14.25 9.13 27.51
CA ASN A 29 13.11 9.88 26.96
C ASN A 29 12.14 10.37 28.05
N ASP A 30 12.61 11.29 28.90
CA ASP A 30 11.81 11.92 29.96
C ASP A 30 10.52 12.62 29.46
N TRP A 31 10.47 12.97 28.17
CA TRP A 31 9.32 13.62 27.54
C TRP A 31 8.07 12.73 27.46
N ILE A 32 8.18 11.41 27.60
CA ILE A 32 7.05 10.47 27.53
C ILE A 32 5.94 10.82 28.54
N ASN A 33 6.31 11.43 29.67
CA ASN A 33 5.38 11.82 30.73
C ASN A 33 4.94 13.30 30.68
N ALA A 34 5.22 14.02 29.60
CA ALA A 34 4.89 15.44 29.50
C ALA A 34 3.36 15.65 29.38
N GLU A 35 2.78 16.41 30.32
CA GLU A 35 1.33 16.70 30.34
C GLU A 35 0.86 17.44 29.08
N THR A 36 1.74 18.21 28.43
CA THR A 36 1.46 18.88 27.16
C THR A 36 1.22 17.91 26.02
N ILE A 37 1.96 16.78 25.97
CA ILE A 37 1.76 15.72 24.97
C ILE A 37 0.40 15.09 25.22
N LYS A 38 0.13 14.67 26.46
CA LYS A 38 -1.16 14.08 26.84
C LYS A 38 -2.34 14.98 26.48
N SER A 39 -2.27 16.27 26.78
CA SER A 39 -3.32 17.23 26.45
C SER A 39 -3.54 17.38 24.94
N LYS A 40 -2.45 17.46 24.15
CA LYS A 40 -2.54 17.55 22.69
C LYS A 40 -3.09 16.26 22.07
N SER A 41 -2.60 15.10 22.49
CA SER A 41 -3.09 13.79 22.03
C SER A 41 -4.57 13.61 22.35
N HIS A 42 -5.02 14.03 23.53
CA HIS A 42 -6.44 13.99 23.89
C HIS A 42 -7.30 14.83 22.92
N LYS A 43 -6.85 16.05 22.58
CA LYS A 43 -7.58 16.91 21.63
C LYS A 43 -7.66 16.30 20.23
N ILE A 44 -6.59 15.66 19.76
CA ILE A 44 -6.60 14.96 18.47
C ILE A 44 -7.65 13.84 18.49
N VAL A 45 -7.64 12.99 19.52
CA VAL A 45 -8.62 11.90 19.68
C VAL A 45 -10.05 12.43 19.77
N GLU A 46 -10.30 13.50 20.52
CA GLU A 46 -11.62 14.12 20.60
C GLU A 46 -12.10 14.65 19.25
N ASN A 47 -11.22 15.30 18.48
CA ASN A 47 -11.56 15.82 17.16
C ASN A 47 -11.89 14.67 16.18
N CYS A 48 -11.08 13.61 16.15
CA CYS A 48 -11.37 12.42 15.34
C CYS A 48 -12.71 11.77 15.71
N ARG A 49 -13.06 11.72 17.00
CA ARG A 49 -14.35 11.16 17.45
C ARG A 49 -15.54 12.03 17.07
N ARG A 50 -15.38 13.35 17.00
CA ARG A 50 -16.44 14.29 16.57
C ARG A 50 -16.70 14.22 15.07
N ASP A 51 -15.68 13.96 14.27
CA ASP A 51 -15.76 13.88 12.81
C ASP A 51 -16.18 12.48 12.30
N ARG A 52 -16.99 11.74 13.08
CA ARG A 52 -17.68 10.53 12.60
C ARG A 52 -18.86 10.95 11.71
N ASN A 53 -18.56 11.54 10.56
CA ASN A 53 -19.49 11.48 9.45
C ASN A 53 -19.76 9.99 9.18
N LYS A 54 -21.04 9.60 9.03
CA LYS A 54 -21.42 8.22 8.66
C LYS A 54 -20.53 7.77 7.52
N THR A 55 -19.89 6.62 7.65
CA THR A 55 -18.91 6.18 6.66
C THR A 55 -19.60 6.09 5.29
N ARG A 56 -18.87 6.37 4.20
CA ARG A 56 -19.39 6.17 2.83
C ARG A 56 -20.01 4.78 2.66
N LEU A 57 -19.46 3.80 3.38
CA LEU A 57 -19.94 2.42 3.47
C LEU A 57 -21.32 2.27 4.09
N ASP A 58 -21.61 2.97 5.21
CA ASP A 58 -22.93 2.93 5.84
C ASP A 58 -24.02 3.48 4.89
N SER A 59 -23.68 4.52 4.13
CA SER A 59 -24.59 5.08 3.12
C SER A 59 -24.76 4.14 1.92
N PHE A 60 -23.69 3.50 1.48
CA PHE A 60 -23.70 2.50 0.42
C PHE A 60 -24.56 1.27 0.78
N PHE A 61 -24.43 0.73 1.99
CA PHE A 61 -25.27 -0.41 2.42
C PHE A 61 -26.76 -0.05 2.45
N LEU A 62 -27.10 1.17 2.89
CA LEU A 62 -28.47 1.66 2.90
C LEU A 62 -29.03 1.87 1.48
N GLU A 63 -28.23 2.38 0.55
CA GLU A 63 -28.63 2.62 -0.84
C GLU A 63 -29.06 1.34 -1.56
N TYR A 64 -28.33 0.24 -1.34
CA TYR A 64 -28.63 -1.06 -1.96
C TYR A 64 -29.48 -1.99 -1.07
N GLY A 65 -29.94 -1.52 0.09
CA GLY A 65 -30.76 -2.31 1.02
C GLY A 65 -30.05 -3.56 1.56
N LEU A 66 -28.73 -3.47 1.74
CA LEU A 66 -27.89 -4.55 2.25
C LEU A 66 -27.85 -4.49 3.79
N SER A 67 -27.93 -5.65 4.43
CA SER A 67 -27.55 -5.76 5.84
C SER A 67 -26.04 -5.58 6.00
N ASN A 68 -25.56 -5.26 7.20
CA ASN A 68 -24.11 -5.12 7.45
C ASN A 68 -23.31 -6.38 7.05
N GLN A 69 -23.87 -7.58 7.27
CA GLN A 69 -23.23 -8.84 6.89
C GLN A 69 -23.15 -9.01 5.36
N GLU A 70 -24.20 -8.62 4.64
CA GLU A 70 -24.22 -8.64 3.18
C GLU A 70 -23.31 -7.58 2.57
N GLY A 71 -23.25 -6.40 3.19
CA GLY A 71 -22.30 -5.35 2.84
C GLY A 71 -20.86 -5.82 2.95
N ILE A 72 -20.48 -6.41 4.09
CA ILE A 72 -19.14 -6.98 4.30
C ILE A 72 -18.82 -8.05 3.24
N ALA A 73 -19.74 -9.00 3.02
CA ALA A 73 -19.54 -10.08 2.04
C ALA A 73 -19.41 -9.55 0.59
N LEU A 74 -20.17 -8.52 0.23
CA LEU A 74 -20.06 -7.86 -1.07
C LEU A 74 -18.72 -7.12 -1.21
N MET A 75 -18.23 -6.48 -0.15
CA MET A 75 -16.91 -5.85 -0.16
C MET A 75 -15.77 -6.86 -0.28
N CYS A 76 -15.89 -8.04 0.33
CA CYS A 76 -14.93 -9.13 0.12
C CYS A 76 -14.91 -9.63 -1.33
N LEU A 77 -16.09 -9.71 -1.96
CA LEU A 77 -16.20 -10.07 -3.37
C LEU A 77 -15.58 -8.99 -4.26
N ALA A 78 -15.88 -7.71 -4.00
CA ALA A 78 -15.31 -6.59 -4.73
C ALA A 78 -13.77 -6.55 -4.61
N GLU A 79 -13.21 -6.82 -3.41
CA GLU A 79 -11.75 -6.89 -3.22
C GLU A 79 -11.12 -8.07 -3.97
N SER A 80 -11.76 -9.24 -3.95
CA SER A 80 -11.30 -10.40 -4.71
C SER A 80 -11.29 -10.13 -6.21
N LEU A 81 -12.28 -9.38 -6.72
CA LEU A 81 -12.37 -8.98 -8.12
C LEU A 81 -11.31 -7.93 -8.49
N LEU A 82 -10.99 -6.99 -7.60
CA LEU A 82 -9.90 -6.02 -7.80
C LEU A 82 -8.51 -6.68 -7.93
N ARG A 83 -8.33 -7.93 -7.47
CA ARG A 83 -7.09 -8.69 -7.66
C ARG A 83 -6.93 -9.25 -9.08
N ILE A 84 -7.97 -9.17 -9.91
CA ILE A 84 -7.92 -9.61 -11.30
C ILE A 84 -7.30 -8.47 -12.12
N PRO A 85 -6.10 -8.65 -12.70
CA PRO A 85 -5.37 -7.57 -13.36
C PRO A 85 -5.98 -7.13 -14.70
N ASP A 86 -6.79 -7.97 -15.34
CA ASP A 86 -7.47 -7.65 -16.59
C ASP A 86 -8.90 -7.17 -16.34
N ASN A 87 -9.16 -5.90 -16.62
CA ASN A 87 -10.46 -5.28 -16.44
C ASN A 87 -11.55 -5.98 -17.27
N GLN A 88 -11.23 -6.43 -18.50
CA GLN A 88 -12.20 -7.12 -19.34
C GLN A 88 -12.60 -8.46 -18.73
N THR A 89 -11.64 -9.26 -18.27
CA THR A 89 -11.91 -10.51 -17.55
C THR A 89 -12.74 -10.27 -16.29
N CYS A 90 -12.47 -9.19 -15.54
CA CYS A 90 -13.25 -8.83 -14.37
C CYS A 90 -14.71 -8.50 -14.72
N ASP A 91 -14.91 -7.66 -15.74
CA ASP A 91 -16.26 -7.32 -16.23
C ASP A 91 -17.00 -8.55 -16.74
N ASP A 92 -16.34 -9.43 -17.50
CA ASP A 92 -16.91 -10.68 -17.99
C ASP A 92 -17.32 -11.61 -16.84
N ILE A 93 -16.56 -11.65 -15.74
CA ILE A 93 -16.93 -12.41 -14.54
C ILE A 93 -18.14 -11.78 -13.85
N ILE A 94 -18.18 -10.46 -13.69
CA ILE A 94 -19.36 -9.77 -13.13
C ILE A 94 -20.59 -10.05 -14.01
N GLU A 95 -20.41 -10.05 -15.33
CA GLU A 95 -21.50 -10.19 -16.28
C GLU A 95 -22.00 -11.61 -16.51
N GLU A 96 -21.12 -12.60 -16.62
CA GLU A 96 -21.50 -13.97 -16.91
C GLU A 96 -21.74 -14.81 -15.66
N LYS A 97 -21.01 -14.50 -14.59
CA LYS A 97 -20.78 -15.44 -13.50
C LYS A 97 -21.50 -15.02 -12.22
N ILE A 98 -21.60 -13.74 -11.88
CA ILE A 98 -22.20 -13.32 -10.61
C ILE A 98 -23.74 -13.16 -10.66
N GLY A 99 -24.31 -12.94 -11.84
CA GLY A 99 -25.77 -12.83 -12.04
C GLY A 99 -26.36 -13.89 -12.98
N GLY A 100 -25.74 -15.08 -13.08
CA GLY A 100 -26.13 -16.09 -14.06
C GLY A 100 -26.18 -17.51 -13.47
N LYS A 101 -27.13 -18.34 -13.94
CA LYS A 101 -27.27 -19.76 -13.52
C LYS A 101 -26.02 -20.63 -13.76
N LYS A 102 -25.05 -20.17 -14.58
CA LYS A 102 -23.79 -20.86 -14.89
C LYS A 102 -22.68 -20.71 -13.83
N TRP A 103 -22.90 -19.91 -12.78
CA TRP A 103 -21.97 -19.73 -11.65
C TRP A 103 -21.62 -21.07 -10.96
N LEU A 104 -22.62 -21.95 -10.83
CA LEU A 104 -22.56 -23.20 -10.07
C LEU A 104 -21.59 -24.25 -10.66
N GLU A 105 -21.38 -24.25 -11.98
CA GLU A 105 -20.60 -25.29 -12.66
C GLU A 105 -19.09 -25.05 -12.59
N HIS A 106 -18.66 -23.80 -12.34
CA HIS A 106 -17.24 -23.42 -12.37
C HIS A 106 -16.60 -23.24 -10.98
N PHE A 107 -17.39 -23.32 -9.90
CA PHE A 107 -16.91 -22.98 -8.54
C PHE A 107 -16.47 -24.16 -7.68
N ASN A 108 -16.55 -25.39 -8.19
CA ASN A 108 -16.35 -26.62 -7.41
C ASN A 108 -14.87 -26.91 -7.03
N SER A 109 -14.00 -25.89 -6.98
CA SER A 109 -12.55 -26.09 -6.82
C SER A 109 -11.78 -24.97 -6.08
N SER A 110 -12.41 -23.91 -5.55
CA SER A 110 -11.67 -22.83 -4.86
C SER A 110 -12.22 -22.49 -3.47
N PRO A 111 -11.50 -22.85 -2.38
CA PRO A 111 -11.90 -22.58 -1.01
C PRO A 111 -11.62 -21.13 -0.51
N SER A 112 -11.39 -20.15 -1.40
CA SER A 112 -10.63 -18.94 -1.05
C SER A 112 -11.38 -17.59 -1.08
N LEU A 113 -12.63 -17.49 -1.54
CA LEU A 113 -13.28 -16.18 -1.80
C LEU A 113 -13.47 -15.29 -0.55
N PHE A 114 -13.62 -15.89 0.63
CA PHE A 114 -13.91 -15.16 1.87
C PHE A 114 -12.77 -15.27 2.90
N VAL A 115 -11.56 -15.64 2.47
CA VAL A 115 -10.39 -15.77 3.35
C VAL A 115 -10.05 -14.43 4.02
N ASN A 116 -10.35 -13.31 3.35
CA ASN A 116 -10.12 -11.96 3.86
C ASN A 116 -11.36 -11.33 4.55
N ALA A 117 -12.39 -12.13 4.84
CA ALA A 117 -13.59 -11.66 5.53
C ALA A 117 -13.28 -10.97 6.87
N THR A 118 -12.28 -11.47 7.59
CA THR A 118 -11.82 -10.91 8.85
C THR A 118 -11.23 -9.51 8.67
N THR A 119 -10.51 -9.26 7.58
CA THR A 119 -9.93 -7.94 7.24
C THR A 119 -11.03 -6.90 7.02
N PHE A 120 -12.12 -7.29 6.34
CA PHE A 120 -13.25 -6.39 6.11
C PHE A 120 -14.22 -6.28 7.29
N GLY A 121 -14.44 -7.36 8.04
CA GLY A 121 -15.18 -7.33 9.30
C GLY A 121 -14.57 -6.33 10.28
N LEU A 122 -13.23 -6.28 10.35
CA LEU A 122 -12.47 -5.28 11.10
C LEU A 122 -12.66 -3.84 10.58
N PHE A 123 -12.62 -3.64 9.26
CA PHE A 123 -12.76 -2.32 8.63
C PHE A 123 -14.16 -1.72 8.78
N VAL A 124 -15.20 -2.56 8.71
CA VAL A 124 -16.60 -2.12 8.72
C VAL A 124 -17.18 -1.98 10.13
N ALA A 125 -16.82 -2.86 11.07
CA ALA A 125 -17.60 -3.00 12.30
C ALA A 125 -16.95 -2.43 13.58
N GLU A 126 -15.78 -1.78 13.49
CA GLU A 126 -14.97 -1.36 14.66
C GLU A 126 -14.66 -2.50 15.67
N GLN A 127 -14.99 -3.74 15.33
CA GLN A 127 -14.82 -4.96 16.10
C GLN A 127 -14.50 -6.11 15.13
N VAL A 128 -13.84 -7.17 15.63
CA VAL A 128 -13.67 -8.41 14.89
C VAL A 128 -15.05 -9.05 14.70
N VAL A 129 -15.69 -8.77 13.57
CA VAL A 129 -16.92 -9.44 13.17
C VAL A 129 -16.55 -10.63 12.30
N GLU A 130 -16.71 -11.82 12.86
CA GLU A 130 -16.73 -13.04 12.05
C GLU A 130 -18.02 -13.03 11.21
N LEU A 131 -17.88 -13.25 9.91
CA LEU A 131 -19.05 -13.46 9.04
C LEU A 131 -19.82 -14.68 9.54
N ASP A 132 -21.15 -14.63 9.47
CA ASP A 132 -21.99 -15.76 9.84
C ASP A 132 -21.54 -17.02 9.09
N GLN A 133 -21.49 -18.16 9.81
CA GLN A 133 -21.11 -19.45 9.22
C GLN A 133 -21.97 -19.81 8.02
N SER A 134 -23.22 -19.36 7.97
CA SER A 134 -24.11 -19.56 6.81
C SER A 134 -23.58 -18.91 5.51
N ILE A 135 -22.89 -17.76 5.61
CA ILE A 135 -22.32 -17.03 4.47
C ILE A 135 -20.99 -17.66 4.04
N THR A 136 -20.13 -18.02 4.99
CA THR A 136 -18.81 -18.59 4.70
C THR A 136 -18.86 -20.06 4.28
N SER A 137 -19.79 -20.85 4.82
CA SER A 137 -19.96 -22.27 4.52
C SER A 137 -20.65 -22.53 3.19
N ASN A 138 -21.52 -21.61 2.74
CA ASN A 138 -22.21 -21.74 1.46
C ASN A 138 -22.40 -20.39 0.76
N PRO A 139 -21.31 -19.77 0.26
CA PRO A 139 -21.37 -18.45 -0.36
C PRO A 139 -22.30 -18.37 -1.58
N LEU A 140 -22.45 -19.50 -2.27
CA LEU A 140 -23.33 -19.64 -3.42
C LEU A 140 -24.80 -19.39 -3.03
N SER A 141 -25.24 -19.96 -1.90
CA SER A 141 -26.59 -19.77 -1.39
C SER A 141 -26.86 -18.34 -0.92
N TRP A 142 -25.84 -17.68 -0.38
CA TRP A 142 -25.90 -16.28 0.02
C TRP A 142 -26.08 -15.35 -1.20
N ILE A 143 -25.21 -15.49 -2.22
CA ILE A 143 -25.32 -14.70 -3.46
C ILE A 143 -26.71 -14.91 -4.08
N GLN A 144 -27.20 -16.15 -4.16
CA GLN A 144 -28.55 -16.43 -4.66
C GLN A 144 -29.66 -15.74 -3.85
N GLY A 145 -29.54 -15.71 -2.53
CA GLY A 145 -30.46 -15.00 -1.65
C GLY A 145 -30.48 -13.49 -1.93
N VAL A 146 -29.31 -12.87 -1.98
CA VAL A 146 -29.15 -11.44 -2.30
C VAL A 146 -29.67 -11.12 -3.70
N THR A 147 -29.25 -11.89 -4.71
CA THR A 147 -29.71 -11.80 -6.09
C THR A 147 -31.23 -11.93 -6.21
N SER A 148 -31.85 -12.89 -5.51
CA SER A 148 -33.30 -13.09 -5.57
C SER A 148 -34.09 -11.91 -4.99
N ARG A 149 -33.48 -11.17 -4.05
CA ARG A 149 -34.10 -10.04 -3.37
C ARG A 149 -33.89 -8.72 -4.11
N ILE A 150 -32.68 -8.49 -4.61
CA ILE A 150 -32.24 -7.19 -5.15
C ILE A 150 -32.15 -7.21 -6.69
N GLY A 151 -32.08 -8.39 -7.32
CA GLY A 151 -32.00 -8.56 -8.76
C GLY A 151 -30.58 -8.51 -9.32
N ASP A 152 -30.34 -9.23 -10.42
CA ASP A 152 -29.01 -9.34 -11.05
C ASP A 152 -28.40 -7.99 -11.46
N PRO A 153 -29.12 -7.05 -12.09
CA PRO A 153 -28.52 -5.78 -12.53
C PRO A 153 -28.07 -4.91 -11.35
N ILE A 154 -28.86 -4.87 -10.27
CA ILE A 154 -28.58 -4.05 -9.10
C ILE A 154 -27.43 -4.66 -8.28
N LEU A 155 -27.34 -5.99 -8.18
CA LEU A 155 -26.19 -6.63 -7.54
C LEU A 155 -24.88 -6.35 -8.30
N ARG A 156 -24.90 -6.37 -9.63
CA ARG A 156 -23.73 -6.03 -10.45
C ARG A 156 -23.30 -4.59 -10.23
N GLU A 157 -24.27 -3.66 -10.22
CA GLU A 157 -24.01 -2.26 -9.95
C GLU A 157 -23.44 -2.05 -8.54
N ALA A 158 -23.99 -2.72 -7.53
CA ALA A 158 -23.48 -2.68 -6.16
C ALA A 158 -22.05 -3.20 -6.07
N ILE A 159 -21.69 -4.27 -6.79
CA ILE A 159 -20.32 -4.80 -6.84
C ILE A 159 -19.38 -3.80 -7.50
N LYS A 160 -19.75 -3.23 -8.66
CA LYS A 160 -18.95 -2.21 -9.34
C LYS A 160 -18.75 -0.98 -8.45
N LYS A 161 -19.81 -0.52 -7.78
CA LYS A 161 -19.74 0.60 -6.84
C LYS A 161 -18.90 0.26 -5.61
N GLY A 162 -18.98 -0.97 -5.10
CA GLY A 162 -18.12 -1.48 -4.05
C GLY A 162 -16.65 -1.49 -4.45
N MET A 163 -16.34 -1.93 -5.68
CA MET A 163 -14.99 -1.86 -6.24
C MET A 163 -14.50 -0.42 -6.38
N GLU A 164 -15.36 0.52 -6.80
CA GLU A 164 -15.04 1.96 -6.84
C GLU A 164 -14.73 2.51 -5.44
N ILE A 165 -15.58 2.22 -4.45
CA ILE A 165 -15.38 2.66 -3.06
C ILE A 165 -14.07 2.11 -2.51
N LEU A 166 -13.78 0.82 -2.74
CA LEU A 166 -12.48 0.24 -2.39
C LEU A 166 -11.34 0.97 -3.11
N SER A 167 -11.47 1.19 -4.41
CA SER A 167 -10.41 1.85 -5.17
C SER A 167 -10.14 3.28 -4.69
N GLU A 168 -11.17 4.07 -4.36
CA GLU A 168 -11.01 5.45 -3.89
C GLU A 168 -10.42 5.55 -2.48
N GLU A 169 -10.73 4.60 -1.60
CA GLU A 169 -10.21 4.60 -0.22
C GLU A 169 -8.77 4.05 -0.15
N PHE A 170 -8.39 3.14 -1.05
CA PHE A 170 -7.07 2.49 -1.05
C PHE A 170 -6.09 3.05 -2.08
N VAL A 171 -6.58 3.67 -3.17
CA VAL A 171 -5.75 4.18 -4.26
C VAL A 171 -6.20 5.59 -4.67
N SER A 172 -5.27 6.53 -4.61
CA SER A 172 -5.49 7.94 -4.99
C SER A 172 -5.94 8.14 -6.44
N GLY A 173 -5.70 7.17 -7.32
CA GLY A 173 -6.12 7.13 -8.72
C GLY A 173 -5.61 5.88 -9.41
N VAL A 174 -6.34 5.40 -10.43
CA VAL A 174 -5.95 4.20 -11.20
C VAL A 174 -4.69 4.40 -12.05
N ASP A 175 -4.30 5.64 -12.27
CA ASP A 175 -3.07 6.08 -12.92
C ASP A 175 -2.55 7.34 -12.22
N ILE A 176 -1.26 7.66 -12.46
CA ILE A 176 -0.60 8.77 -11.78
C ILE A 176 -1.24 10.12 -12.14
N GLU A 177 -1.77 10.26 -13.36
CA GLU A 177 -2.47 11.47 -13.81
C GLU A 177 -3.72 11.74 -12.98
N LYS A 178 -4.59 10.75 -12.80
CA LYS A 178 -5.79 10.87 -11.96
C LYS A 178 -5.43 11.13 -10.50
N ALA A 179 -4.38 10.48 -10.00
CA ALA A 179 -3.90 10.71 -8.64
C ALA A 179 -3.41 12.16 -8.46
N LEU A 180 -2.67 12.71 -9.42
CA LEU A 180 -2.20 14.09 -9.41
C LEU A 180 -3.36 15.10 -9.51
N ASP A 181 -4.42 14.77 -10.24
CA ASP A 181 -5.60 15.63 -10.37
C ASP A 181 -6.47 15.61 -9.11
N ALA A 182 -6.52 14.49 -8.39
CA ALA A 182 -7.28 14.36 -7.14
C ALA A 182 -6.71 15.23 -6.00
N PHE A 183 -5.39 15.29 -5.84
CA PHE A 183 -4.75 15.95 -4.70
C PHE A 183 -4.39 17.43 -4.94
N GLY A 184 -4.44 17.89 -6.20
CA GLY A 184 -4.35 19.30 -6.56
C GLY A 184 -3.10 20.02 -6.01
N SER A 185 -3.17 21.35 -5.89
CA SER A 185 -2.01 22.19 -5.53
C SER A 185 -1.82 22.47 -4.04
N LYS A 186 -2.75 22.01 -3.19
CA LYS A 186 -2.79 22.40 -1.77
C LYS A 186 -2.15 21.39 -0.83
N THR A 187 -2.05 20.14 -1.24
CA THR A 187 -1.56 19.04 -0.40
C THR A 187 -0.37 18.40 -1.11
N PRO A 188 0.87 18.61 -0.62
CA PRO A 188 2.02 17.83 -1.06
C PRO A 188 1.75 16.34 -0.85
N CYS A 189 2.12 15.51 -1.81
CA CYS A 189 1.95 14.06 -1.74
C CYS A 189 3.21 13.37 -2.22
N SER A 190 3.56 12.25 -1.60
CA SER A 190 4.49 11.28 -2.18
C SER A 190 3.68 10.12 -2.73
N PHE A 191 3.88 9.77 -4.01
CA PHE A 191 3.12 8.72 -4.67
C PHE A 191 3.82 7.37 -4.51
N ASP A 192 3.10 6.40 -3.91
CA ASP A 192 3.47 4.98 -3.91
C ASP A 192 2.81 4.30 -5.12
N MET A 193 3.64 3.77 -6.02
CA MET A 193 3.17 3.13 -7.25
C MET A 193 2.69 1.68 -7.06
N LEU A 194 2.59 1.20 -5.81
CA LEU A 194 2.08 -0.12 -5.41
C LEU A 194 2.85 -1.34 -5.95
N GLY A 195 3.85 -1.14 -6.80
CA GLY A 195 4.70 -2.20 -7.32
C GLY A 195 5.62 -2.76 -6.24
N GLU A 196 5.61 -4.09 -6.08
CA GLU A 196 6.48 -4.80 -5.14
C GLU A 196 6.78 -6.24 -5.62
N ALA A 197 7.86 -6.82 -5.08
CA ALA A 197 8.15 -8.26 -5.19
C ALA A 197 8.14 -8.84 -6.62
N ALA A 198 8.78 -8.16 -7.56
CA ALA A 198 8.94 -8.63 -8.94
C ALA A 198 9.51 -10.07 -8.97
N ARG A 199 8.94 -10.92 -9.82
CA ARG A 199 9.33 -12.33 -9.95
C ARG A 199 10.02 -12.61 -11.28
N THR A 200 9.66 -11.86 -12.31
CA THR A 200 10.19 -12.01 -13.67
C THR A 200 10.86 -10.71 -14.15
N GLN A 201 11.60 -10.80 -15.27
CA GLN A 201 12.12 -9.59 -15.90
C GLN A 201 10.98 -8.72 -16.44
N SER A 202 9.89 -9.32 -16.93
CA SER A 202 8.71 -8.60 -17.38
C SER A 202 8.06 -7.79 -16.27
N ASP A 203 8.03 -8.30 -15.04
CA ASP A 203 7.50 -7.57 -13.89
C ASP A 203 8.40 -6.35 -13.58
N VAL A 204 9.72 -6.54 -13.63
CA VAL A 204 10.67 -5.44 -13.44
C VAL A 204 10.50 -4.38 -14.51
N ASP A 205 10.40 -4.76 -15.77
CA ASP A 205 10.23 -3.82 -16.88
C ASP A 205 8.91 -3.03 -16.69
N PHE A 206 7.82 -3.71 -16.34
CA PHE A 206 6.54 -3.07 -16.05
C PHE A 206 6.61 -2.07 -14.89
N PHE A 207 7.16 -2.46 -13.74
CA PHE A 207 7.27 -1.55 -12.59
C PHE A 207 8.25 -0.41 -12.82
N TYR A 208 9.35 -0.68 -13.53
CA TYR A 208 10.34 0.33 -13.86
C TYR A 208 9.76 1.39 -14.80
N ASP A 209 9.05 0.98 -15.85
CA ASP A 209 8.33 1.88 -16.76
C ASP A 209 7.28 2.72 -16.01
N ALA A 210 6.58 2.10 -15.04
CA ALA A 210 5.62 2.82 -14.19
C ALA A 210 6.29 3.90 -13.33
N TYR A 211 7.47 3.62 -12.76
CA TYR A 211 8.25 4.62 -12.02
C TYR A 211 8.76 5.74 -12.92
N GLU A 212 9.31 5.44 -14.11
CA GLU A 212 9.76 6.46 -15.06
C GLU A 212 8.60 7.37 -15.50
N ASN A 213 7.45 6.77 -15.81
CA ASN A 213 6.24 7.52 -16.15
C ASN A 213 5.79 8.42 -15.00
N ALA A 214 5.78 7.90 -13.78
CA ALA A 214 5.38 8.64 -12.59
C ALA A 214 6.32 9.82 -12.30
N ILE A 215 7.65 9.61 -12.34
CA ILE A 215 8.65 10.68 -12.15
C ILE A 215 8.40 11.80 -13.16
N ARG A 216 8.24 11.46 -14.45
CA ARG A 216 7.93 12.43 -15.50
C ARG A 216 6.63 13.20 -15.24
N LYS A 217 5.55 12.50 -14.86
CA LYS A 217 4.25 13.13 -14.63
C LYS A 217 4.22 14.01 -13.40
N VAL A 218 4.88 13.58 -12.34
CA VAL A 218 5.05 14.36 -11.11
C VAL A 218 5.83 15.64 -11.40
N GLY A 219 6.93 15.59 -12.16
CA GLY A 219 7.68 16.79 -12.50
C GLY A 219 6.95 17.73 -13.45
N GLU A 220 6.24 17.20 -14.45
CA GLU A 220 5.32 17.97 -15.30
C GLU A 220 4.28 18.72 -14.44
N LYS A 221 3.71 18.07 -13.43
CA LYS A 221 2.75 18.70 -12.50
C LYS A 221 3.42 19.73 -11.61
N ASN A 222 4.57 19.41 -11.00
CA ASN A 222 5.30 20.29 -10.09
C ASN A 222 5.72 21.59 -10.79
N ALA A 223 6.05 21.56 -12.07
CA ALA A 223 6.35 22.77 -12.87
C ALA A 223 5.16 23.74 -12.97
N LEU A 224 3.93 23.27 -12.72
CA LEU A 224 2.71 24.08 -12.69
C LEU A 224 2.34 24.55 -11.27
N LEU A 225 3.03 24.05 -10.24
CA LEU A 225 2.77 24.39 -8.85
C LEU A 225 3.72 25.48 -8.37
N SER A 226 3.27 26.30 -7.42
CA SER A 226 4.08 27.42 -6.88
C SER A 226 4.52 27.22 -5.44
N ASN A 227 3.74 26.50 -4.62
CA ASN A 227 3.92 26.42 -3.16
C ASN A 227 3.77 25.00 -2.58
N SER A 228 3.68 23.98 -3.44
CA SER A 228 3.50 22.59 -3.07
C SER A 228 4.21 21.74 -4.12
N PHE A 229 4.91 20.69 -3.68
CA PHE A 229 5.64 19.80 -4.55
C PHE A 229 5.25 18.38 -4.20
N HIS A 230 5.02 17.58 -5.24
CA HIS A 230 4.80 16.15 -5.09
C HIS A 230 6.13 15.40 -5.26
N GLU A 231 6.18 14.23 -4.66
CA GLU A 231 7.35 13.36 -4.57
C GLU A 231 6.97 11.93 -4.98
N ILE A 232 7.95 11.03 -5.05
CA ILE A 232 7.70 9.62 -5.37
C ILE A 232 8.37 8.70 -4.36
N SER A 233 7.74 7.54 -4.13
CA SER A 233 8.32 6.44 -3.36
C SER A 233 8.51 5.22 -4.24
N ILE A 234 9.63 4.53 -4.08
CA ILE A 234 9.96 3.31 -4.84
C ILE A 234 10.29 2.16 -3.90
N LYS A 235 9.98 0.92 -4.32
CA LYS A 235 10.38 -0.31 -3.64
C LYS A 235 11.47 -1.02 -4.44
N LEU A 236 12.56 -1.39 -3.79
CA LEU A 236 13.70 -2.05 -4.44
C LEU A 236 13.36 -3.45 -4.95
N SER A 237 12.44 -4.16 -4.29
CA SER A 237 11.93 -5.44 -4.77
C SER A 237 11.12 -5.37 -6.06
N ALA A 238 10.54 -4.22 -6.39
CA ALA A 238 9.82 -4.03 -7.65
C ALA A 238 10.77 -3.97 -8.85
N ILE A 239 12.00 -3.53 -8.65
CA ILE A 239 12.96 -3.26 -9.73
C ILE A 239 14.11 -4.28 -9.80
N HIS A 240 14.00 -5.41 -9.09
CA HIS A 240 14.92 -6.54 -9.26
C HIS A 240 14.31 -7.86 -8.78
N PRO A 241 14.29 -8.93 -9.62
CA PRO A 241 13.51 -10.13 -9.33
C PRO A 241 14.11 -10.98 -8.19
N ARG A 242 15.36 -10.70 -7.83
CA ARG A 242 16.15 -11.43 -6.82
C ARG A 242 16.78 -10.47 -5.81
N TYR A 243 16.01 -9.46 -5.37
CA TYR A 243 16.44 -8.55 -4.31
C TYR A 243 16.50 -9.29 -2.97
N ASP A 244 17.71 -9.77 -2.65
CA ASP A 244 18.01 -10.70 -1.56
C ASP A 244 19.45 -10.47 -1.07
N ALA A 245 19.65 -10.42 0.25
CA ALA A 245 20.95 -10.19 0.87
C ALA A 245 22.01 -11.25 0.46
N MET A 246 21.61 -12.50 0.24
CA MET A 246 22.51 -13.58 -0.22
C MET A 246 22.93 -13.41 -1.69
N LYS A 247 22.30 -12.50 -2.42
CA LYS A 247 22.59 -12.18 -3.82
C LYS A 247 23.25 -10.81 -3.98
N GLU A 248 23.93 -10.32 -2.94
CA GLU A 248 24.54 -8.98 -2.88
C GLU A 248 25.30 -8.60 -4.15
N LYS A 249 26.20 -9.45 -4.67
CA LYS A 249 26.96 -9.15 -5.89
C LYS A 249 26.05 -8.84 -7.09
N ARG A 250 24.98 -9.61 -7.26
CA ARG A 250 24.02 -9.47 -8.35
C ARG A 250 23.19 -8.20 -8.18
N VAL A 251 22.70 -7.97 -6.96
CA VAL A 251 21.94 -6.77 -6.59
C VAL A 251 22.78 -5.51 -6.84
N MET A 252 24.03 -5.49 -6.36
CA MET A 252 24.91 -4.32 -6.54
C MET A 252 25.34 -4.11 -8.00
N SER A 253 25.33 -5.13 -8.86
CA SER A 253 25.63 -4.98 -10.30
C SER A 253 24.41 -4.63 -11.15
N GLU A 254 23.20 -5.04 -10.75
CA GLU A 254 21.98 -4.93 -11.56
C GLU A 254 20.97 -3.90 -11.00
N LEU A 255 20.64 -4.00 -9.71
CA LEU A 255 19.63 -3.16 -9.06
C LEU A 255 20.15 -1.74 -8.78
N LEU A 256 21.40 -1.62 -8.36
CA LEU A 256 22.02 -0.32 -8.08
C LEU A 256 21.95 0.60 -9.30
N GLU A 257 22.25 0.08 -10.49
CA GLU A 257 22.24 0.88 -11.72
C GLU A 257 20.82 1.31 -12.10
N ARG A 258 19.82 0.42 -12.03
CA ARG A 258 18.42 0.79 -12.27
C ARG A 258 17.94 1.87 -11.28
N THR A 259 18.25 1.69 -10.00
CA THR A 259 17.90 2.67 -8.96
C THR A 259 18.57 4.01 -9.23
N TYR A 260 19.84 4.00 -9.63
CA TYR A 260 20.59 5.20 -9.99
C TYR A 260 19.94 5.96 -11.14
N GLN A 261 19.49 5.27 -12.19
CA GLN A 261 18.82 5.92 -13.32
C GLN A 261 17.51 6.61 -12.90
N LEU A 262 16.71 6.00 -12.01
CA LEU A 262 15.52 6.65 -11.44
C LEU A 262 15.88 7.88 -10.60
N CYS A 263 16.97 7.82 -9.82
CA CYS A 263 17.48 8.98 -9.08
C CYS A 263 17.92 10.11 -10.02
N VAL A 264 18.61 9.81 -11.12
CA VAL A 264 19.04 10.81 -12.12
C VAL A 264 17.82 11.49 -12.75
N GLN A 265 16.79 10.72 -13.11
CA GLN A 265 15.55 11.27 -13.67
C GLN A 265 14.80 12.16 -12.66
N SER A 266 14.78 11.76 -11.39
CA SER A 266 14.16 12.54 -10.31
C SER A 266 14.94 13.83 -10.04
N ALA A 267 16.27 13.75 -10.02
CA ALA A 267 17.16 14.90 -9.85
C ALA A 267 17.01 15.92 -10.99
N ALA A 268 16.86 15.45 -12.24
CA ALA A 268 16.64 16.30 -13.40
C ALA A 268 15.34 17.12 -13.33
N GLN A 269 14.37 16.67 -12.53
CA GLN A 269 13.08 17.32 -12.33
C GLN A 269 12.93 17.94 -10.93
N ASP A 270 13.99 17.93 -10.11
CA ASP A 270 14.00 18.37 -8.71
C ASP A 270 12.87 17.75 -7.86
N ILE A 271 12.60 16.46 -8.09
CA ILE A 271 11.62 15.67 -7.35
C ILE A 271 12.38 14.87 -6.29
N ALA A 272 11.88 14.81 -5.05
CA ALA A 272 12.43 13.88 -4.08
C ALA A 272 11.95 12.44 -4.37
N LEU A 273 12.88 11.49 -4.26
CA LEU A 273 12.61 10.06 -4.42
C LEU A 273 12.98 9.36 -3.13
N THR A 274 11.98 8.77 -2.49
CA THR A 274 12.15 7.99 -1.27
C THR A 274 12.24 6.51 -1.59
N ILE A 275 13.30 5.85 -1.11
CA ILE A 275 13.38 4.40 -1.16
C ILE A 275 12.66 3.83 0.07
N ASP A 276 11.63 3.03 -0.17
CA ASP A 276 10.84 2.39 0.88
C ASP A 276 11.64 1.34 1.64
N ALA A 277 11.30 1.19 2.92
CA ALA A 277 11.83 0.13 3.75
C ALA A 277 10.94 -1.11 3.63
N GLU A 278 11.56 -2.22 3.27
CA GLU A 278 10.91 -3.52 3.09
C GLU A 278 11.20 -4.43 4.29
N GLU A 279 11.51 -5.71 4.08
CA GLU A 279 11.78 -6.64 5.17
C GLU A 279 13.13 -6.37 5.89
N GLN A 280 13.20 -6.75 7.18
CA GLN A 280 14.35 -6.51 8.05
C GLN A 280 15.66 -7.21 7.63
N ASP A 281 15.57 -8.24 6.80
CA ASP A 281 16.73 -8.91 6.19
C ASP A 281 17.32 -8.12 5.00
N ARG A 282 16.52 -7.25 4.37
CA ARG A 282 16.91 -6.35 3.28
C ARG A 282 17.50 -5.02 3.74
N LEU A 283 17.37 -4.65 5.02
CA LEU A 283 17.88 -3.38 5.56
C LEU A 283 19.37 -3.15 5.28
N GLU A 284 20.23 -4.15 5.48
CA GLU A 284 21.68 -3.97 5.28
C GLU A 284 22.01 -3.71 3.81
N ILE A 285 21.36 -4.42 2.89
CA ILE A 285 21.61 -4.29 1.45
C ILE A 285 21.00 -3.01 0.86
N SER A 286 19.84 -2.54 1.35
CA SER A 286 19.30 -1.24 0.96
C SER A 286 20.23 -0.10 1.39
N LEU A 287 20.78 -0.16 2.60
CA LEU A 287 21.74 0.84 3.08
C LEU A 287 23.03 0.87 2.24
N LYS A 288 23.51 -0.29 1.76
CA LYS A 288 24.66 -0.35 0.83
C LYS A 288 24.34 0.32 -0.50
N ILE A 289 23.12 0.12 -1.03
CA ILE A 289 22.66 0.79 -2.24
C ILE A 289 22.63 2.30 -2.04
N ILE A 290 22.01 2.78 -0.94
CA ILE A 290 21.99 4.21 -0.59
C ILE A 290 23.40 4.80 -0.45
N GLU A 291 24.31 4.08 0.23
CA GLU A 291 25.71 4.50 0.39
C GLU A 291 26.37 4.71 -0.99
N GLU A 292 26.19 3.77 -1.92
CA GLU A 292 26.77 3.89 -3.26
C GLU A 292 26.10 4.96 -4.13
N LEU A 293 24.77 5.11 -4.03
CA LEU A 293 24.04 6.19 -4.71
C LEU A 293 24.53 7.57 -4.26
N SER A 294 24.70 7.77 -2.94
CA SER A 294 25.17 9.06 -2.37
C SER A 294 26.55 9.50 -2.87
N LYS A 295 27.36 8.57 -3.41
CA LYS A 295 28.69 8.84 -3.97
C LYS A 295 28.67 9.19 -5.46
N ARG A 296 27.54 9.05 -6.15
CA ARG A 296 27.42 9.26 -7.59
C ARG A 296 27.45 10.76 -7.93
N LYS A 297 28.28 11.13 -8.91
CA LYS A 297 28.57 12.54 -9.23
C LYS A 297 27.37 13.31 -9.77
N GLU A 298 26.50 12.67 -10.55
CA GLU A 298 25.38 13.35 -11.23
C GLU A 298 24.26 13.73 -10.27
N ILE A 299 24.16 13.05 -9.11
CA ILE A 299 23.14 13.31 -8.08
C ILE A 299 23.72 13.88 -6.78
N LYS A 300 25.01 14.25 -6.77
CA LYS A 300 25.72 14.68 -5.56
C LYS A 300 25.16 15.97 -4.93
N ASP A 301 24.61 16.87 -5.76
CA ASP A 301 24.09 18.18 -5.34
C ASP A 301 22.56 18.15 -5.20
N TRP A 302 21.92 17.00 -5.48
CA TRP A 302 20.48 16.82 -5.36
C TRP A 302 20.11 16.36 -3.95
N GLY A 303 19.36 17.19 -3.24
CA GLY A 303 18.91 16.94 -1.87
C GLY A 303 17.70 16.01 -1.74
N GLY A 304 17.21 15.45 -2.85
CA GLY A 304 15.95 14.68 -2.89
C GLY A 304 16.10 13.17 -2.69
N LEU A 305 17.30 12.63 -2.43
CA LEU A 305 17.48 11.21 -2.13
C LEU A 305 16.97 10.89 -0.71
N GLY A 306 15.82 10.23 -0.63
CA GLY A 306 15.18 9.81 0.61
C GLY A 306 15.30 8.32 0.91
N LEU A 307 15.13 7.96 2.18
CA LEU A 307 15.06 6.59 2.67
C LEU A 307 14.01 6.52 3.79
N ALA A 308 13.09 5.56 3.71
CA ALA A 308 12.21 5.24 4.82
C ALA A 308 12.95 4.42 5.89
N ILE A 309 12.65 4.69 7.16
CA ILE A 309 13.25 4.02 8.32
C ILE A 309 12.12 3.48 9.20
N GLN A 310 12.16 2.19 9.49
CA GLN A 310 11.13 1.54 10.29
C GLN A 310 11.51 1.55 11.78
N ALA A 311 10.84 2.38 12.57
CA ALA A 311 11.12 2.55 14.00
C ALA A 311 10.84 1.29 14.86
N TYR A 312 10.03 0.36 14.36
CA TYR A 312 9.72 -0.90 15.04
C TYR A 312 10.90 -1.90 15.08
N GLY A 313 11.97 -1.64 14.32
CA GLY A 313 13.13 -2.52 14.23
C GLY A 313 14.19 -2.06 15.22
N ASN A 314 14.80 -3.02 15.92
CA ASN A 314 15.80 -2.76 16.97
C ASN A 314 17.05 -1.98 16.50
N VAL A 315 17.23 -1.86 15.19
CA VAL A 315 18.52 -1.52 14.55
C VAL A 315 18.76 -0.01 14.41
N LEU A 316 17.72 0.80 14.61
CA LEU A 316 17.75 2.26 14.45
C LEU A 316 17.38 2.98 15.76
N GLN A 317 17.46 2.24 16.87
CA GLN A 317 17.18 2.66 18.23
C GLN A 317 18.44 3.17 18.95
#